data_AF-A0A1C5T7E3-F1
#
_entry.id   AF-A0A1C5T7E3-F1
#
_cell.length_a   1.000
_cell.length_b   1.000
_cell.length_c   1.000
_cell.angle_alpha   90.00
_cell.angle_beta   90.00
_cell.angle_gamma   90.00
#
_symmetry.space_group_name_H-M   'P 1'
#
loop_
_entity.id
_entity.type
_entity.pdbx_description
1 polymer ?
#
loop_
_entity_poly.entity_id
_entity_poly.type
_entity_poly.pdbx_seq_one_letter_code
_entity_poly.pdbx_strand_id
1 'polypeptide(L)'
;MKAVEDEVMRVKEHKETRREYMTYAMETKRRELASFAEGEKTGEKKKETMMILAMLRKGFSVESIAECAQTSVEYIMELGKKNHLL
;
A
#
# COMPACT_ATOMS: atom_id res chain seq x y z
N MET A 1 -1.95 -15.36 -52.82
CA MET A 1 -2.94 -15.21 -51.72
C MET A 1 -2.64 -16.19 -50.57
N LYS A 2 -2.46 -17.49 -50.81
CA LYS A 2 -2.12 -18.49 -49.76
C LYS A 2 -1.00 -18.12 -48.78
N ALA A 3 0.14 -17.65 -49.27
CA ALA A 3 1.28 -17.27 -48.40
C ALA A 3 0.97 -16.11 -47.43
N VAL A 4 0.05 -15.20 -47.83
CA VAL A 4 -0.39 -14.10 -46.96
C VAL A 4 -1.35 -14.63 -45.89
N GLU A 5 -2.23 -15.57 -46.25
CA GLU A 5 -3.14 -16.21 -45.29
C GLU A 5 -2.37 -17.04 -44.24
N ASP A 6 -1.34 -17.78 -44.67
CA ASP A 6 -0.49 -18.58 -43.77
C ASP A 6 0.29 -17.70 -42.79
N GLU A 7 0.83 -16.56 -43.26
CA GLU A 7 1.52 -15.60 -42.42
C GLU A 7 0.56 -14.90 -41.44
N VAL A 8 -0.64 -14.54 -41.89
CA VAL A 8 -1.69 -13.98 -41.03
C VAL A 8 -2.09 -14.97 -39.94
N MET A 9 -2.22 -16.26 -40.26
CA MET A 9 -2.50 -17.30 -39.28
C MET A 9 -1.35 -17.48 -38.28
N ARG A 10 -0.10 -17.51 -38.76
CA ARG A 10 1.11 -17.61 -37.92
C ARG A 10 1.18 -16.49 -36.89
N VAL A 11 0.89 -15.26 -37.30
CA VAL A 11 0.90 -14.09 -36.39
C VAL A 11 -0.29 -14.12 -35.41
N LYS A 12 -1.49 -14.48 -35.87
CA LYS A 12 -2.69 -14.54 -35.01
C LYS A 12 -2.63 -15.65 -33.96
N GLU A 13 -2.00 -16.76 -34.30
CA GLU A 13 -1.84 -17.92 -33.42
C GLU A 13 -0.52 -17.92 -32.65
N HIS A 14 0.23 -16.81 -32.66
CA HIS A 14 1.52 -16.72 -32.00
C HIS A 14 1.38 -16.84 -30.48
N LYS A 15 1.53 -18.08 -29.99
CA LYS A 15 1.31 -18.46 -28.58
C LYS A 15 2.31 -17.80 -27.63
N GLU A 16 3.52 -17.54 -28.10
CA GLU A 16 4.58 -16.91 -27.29
C GLU A 16 4.21 -15.47 -26.93
N THR A 17 3.85 -14.63 -27.91
CA THR A 17 3.40 -13.25 -27.65
C THR A 17 2.16 -13.22 -26.77
N ARG A 18 1.21 -14.15 -26.97
CA ARG A 18 0.03 -14.25 -26.09
C ARG A 18 0.44 -14.59 -24.64
N ARG A 19 1.36 -15.53 -24.46
CA ARG A 19 1.85 -15.95 -23.14
C ARG A 19 2.61 -14.81 -22.45
N GLU A 20 3.48 -14.12 -23.17
CA GLU A 20 4.22 -12.96 -22.68
C GLU A 20 3.27 -11.85 -22.27
N TYR A 21 2.28 -11.54 -23.10
CA TYR A 21 1.26 -10.54 -22.79
C TYR A 21 0.48 -10.91 -21.53
N MET A 22 0.01 -12.16 -21.40
CA MET A 22 -0.71 -12.61 -20.21
C MET A 22 0.17 -12.58 -18.96
N THR A 23 1.44 -12.96 -19.08
CA THR A 23 2.39 -12.91 -17.97
C THR A 23 2.60 -11.47 -17.52
N TYR A 24 2.81 -10.55 -18.46
CA TYR A 24 2.96 -9.13 -18.18
C TYR A 24 1.71 -8.54 -17.53
N ALA A 25 0.52 -8.80 -18.09
CA ALA A 25 -0.75 -8.30 -17.56
C ALA A 25 -1.02 -8.80 -16.13
N MET A 26 -0.72 -10.07 -15.84
CA MET A 26 -0.85 -10.63 -14.50
C MET A 26 0.15 -10.00 -13.52
N GLU A 27 1.39 -9.78 -13.94
CA GLU A 27 2.41 -9.13 -13.11
C GLU A 27 2.05 -7.68 -12.81
N THR A 28 1.53 -6.94 -13.79
CA THR A 28 1.02 -5.57 -13.59
C THR A 28 -0.12 -5.56 -12.58
N LYS A 29 -1.12 -6.42 -12.76
CA LYS A 29 -2.24 -6.56 -11.81
C LYS A 29 -1.77 -6.92 -10.40
N ARG A 30 -0.78 -7.81 -10.28
CA ARG A 30 -0.19 -8.21 -8.99
C ARG A 30 0.46 -7.00 -8.30
N ARG A 31 1.22 -6.18 -9.04
CA ARG A 31 1.84 -4.97 -8.50
C ARG A 31 0.82 -3.94 -8.06
N GLU A 32 -0.20 -3.69 -8.87
CA GLU A 32 -1.28 -2.76 -8.52
C GLU A 32 -1.99 -3.16 -7.21
N LEU A 33 -2.32 -4.45 -7.06
CA LEU A 33 -2.92 -4.96 -5.83
C LEU A 33 -1.99 -4.83 -4.62
N ALA A 34 -0.69 -5.11 -4.80
CA ALA A 34 0.29 -4.94 -3.73
C ALA A 34 0.42 -3.46 -3.32
N SER A 35 0.52 -2.54 -4.28
CA SER A 35 0.58 -1.10 -4.02
C SER A 35 -0.67 -0.57 -3.34
N PHE A 36 -1.85 -1.08 -3.68
CA PHE A 36 -3.09 -0.72 -3.00
C PHE A 36 -3.07 -1.15 -1.53
N ALA A 37 -2.70 -2.40 -1.25
CA ALA A 37 -2.63 -2.93 0.12
C ALA A 37 -1.55 -2.21 0.97
N GLU A 38 -0.41 -1.86 0.38
CA GLU A 38 0.60 -1.03 1.05
C GLU A 38 0.10 0.38 1.34
N GLY A 39 -0.63 0.97 0.40
CA GLY A 39 -1.27 2.27 0.55
C GLY A 39 -2.28 2.29 1.69
N GLU A 40 -3.11 1.25 1.79
CA GLU A 40 -4.09 1.07 2.86
C GLU A 40 -3.41 1.01 4.24
N LYS A 41 -2.43 0.11 4.41
CA LYS A 41 -1.65 -0.01 5.67
C LYS A 41 -0.94 1.29 6.05
N THR A 42 -0.38 1.99 5.06
CA THR A 42 0.29 3.27 5.30
C THR A 42 -0.70 4.35 5.72
N GLY A 43 -1.90 4.35 5.11
CA GLY A 43 -2.99 5.25 5.47
C GLY A 43 -3.49 5.04 6.89
N GLU A 44 -3.67 3.77 7.29
CA GLU A 44 -4.07 3.41 8.67
C GLU A 44 -3.06 3.91 9.70
N LYS A 45 -1.77 3.61 9.52
CA LYS A 45 -0.70 4.08 10.41
C LYS A 45 -0.64 5.61 10.52
N LYS A 46 -0.86 6.32 9.41
CA LYS A 46 -0.93 7.79 9.42
C LYS A 46 -2.12 8.30 10.23
N LYS A 47 -3.31 7.70 10.05
CA LYS A 47 -4.50 8.08 10.83
C LYS A 47 -4.30 7.85 12.33
N GLU A 48 -3.72 6.71 12.70
CA GLU A 48 -3.41 6.38 14.09
C GLU A 48 -2.44 7.40 14.70
N THR A 49 -1.35 7.70 13.98
CA THR A 49 -0.37 8.71 14.42
C THR A 49 -1.02 10.10 14.57
N MET A 50 -1.86 10.51 13.61
CA MET A 50 -2.59 11.78 13.68
C MET A 50 -3.55 11.84 14.87
N MET A 51 -4.21 10.72 15.19
CA MET A 51 -5.10 10.61 16.35
C MET A 51 -4.34 10.78 17.66
N ILE A 52 -3.20 10.09 17.82
CA ILE A 52 -2.32 10.21 19.00
C ILE A 52 -1.87 11.66 19.18
N LEU A 53 -1.40 12.31 18.12
CA LEU A 53 -0.97 13.71 18.17
C LEU A 53 -2.13 14.66 18.52
N ALA A 54 -3.34 14.39 18.02
CA ALA A 54 -4.51 15.19 18.35
C ALA A 54 -4.92 15.04 19.82
N MET A 55 -4.80 13.84 20.40
CA MET A 55 -5.04 13.59 21.82
C MET A 55 -3.98 14.29 22.69
N LEU A 56 -2.71 14.22 22.32
CA LEU A 56 -1.63 14.95 23.02
C LEU A 56 -1.88 16.46 23.01
N ARG A 57 -2.26 17.04 21.87
CA ARG A 57 -2.61 18.47 21.77
C ARG A 57 -3.79 18.89 22.64
N LYS A 58 -4.73 17.96 22.91
CA LYS A 58 -5.88 18.20 23.78
C LYS A 58 -5.54 18.01 25.28
N GLY A 59 -4.31 17.60 25.60
CA GLY A 59 -3.85 17.43 26.99
C GLY A 59 -4.25 16.11 27.63
N PHE A 60 -4.57 15.07 26.83
CA PHE A 60 -4.74 13.72 27.38
C PHE A 60 -3.40 13.19 27.92
N SER A 61 -3.44 12.41 29.01
CA SER A 61 -2.25 11.78 29.57
C SER A 61 -1.71 10.70 28.63
N VAL A 62 -0.41 10.46 28.69
CA VAL A 62 0.26 9.49 27.82
C VAL A 62 -0.26 8.08 28.08
N GLU A 63 -0.57 7.76 29.33
CA GLU A 63 -1.11 6.48 29.76
C GLU A 63 -2.51 6.23 29.20
N SER A 64 -3.39 7.23 29.25
CA SER A 64 -4.74 7.11 28.68
C SER A 64 -4.71 6.98 27.16
N ILE A 65 -3.78 7.67 26.48
CA ILE A 65 -3.62 7.52 25.03
C ILE A 65 -3.05 6.13 24.69
N ALA A 66 -2.10 5.62 25.47
CA ALA A 66 -1.52 4.29 25.28
C ALA A 66 -2.58 3.20 25.36
N GLU A 67 -3.48 3.29 26.34
CA GLU A 67 -4.62 2.38 26.48
C GLU A 67 -5.59 2.51 25.30
N CYS A 68 -5.98 3.73 24.91
CA CYS A 68 -6.93 3.96 23.82
C CYS A 68 -6.40 3.52 22.44
N ALA A 69 -5.14 3.82 22.16
CA ALA A 69 -4.47 3.49 20.91
C ALA A 69 -3.86 2.08 20.91
N GLN A 70 -3.92 1.36 22.03
CA GLN A 70 -3.32 0.02 22.21
C GLN A 70 -1.84 0.00 21.78
N THR A 71 -1.10 1.05 22.14
CA THR A 71 0.30 1.25 21.78
C THR A 71 1.14 1.51 23.03
N SER A 72 2.47 1.44 22.90
CA SER A 72 3.34 1.64 24.06
C SER A 72 3.44 3.11 24.47
N VAL A 73 3.60 3.35 25.77
CA VAL A 73 3.82 4.69 26.33
C VAL A 73 5.10 5.30 25.74
N GLU A 74 6.15 4.49 25.54
CA GLU A 74 7.41 4.94 24.94
C GLU A 74 7.20 5.50 23.54
N TYR A 75 6.39 4.83 22.71
CA TYR A 75 6.09 5.27 21.35
C TYR A 75 5.38 6.64 21.33
N ILE A 76 4.39 6.84 22.22
CA ILE A 76 3.68 8.11 22.33
C ILE A 76 4.61 9.22 22.86
N MET A 77 5.47 8.92 23.83
CA MET A 77 6.48 9.88 24.30
C MET A 77 7.44 10.30 23.19
N GLU A 78 7.94 9.36 22.38
CA GLU A 78 8.78 9.69 21.23
C GLU A 78 8.04 10.55 20.20
N LEU A 79 6.79 10.22 19.90
CA LEU A 79 5.94 11.01 19.01
C LEU A 79 5.72 12.43 19.54
N GLY A 80 5.43 12.57 20.84
CA GLY A 80 5.25 13.87 21.49
C GLY A 80 6.51 14.72 21.44
N LYS A 81 7.68 14.15 21.78
CA LYS A 81 8.97 14.84 21.70
C LYS A 81 9.32 15.31 20.28
N LYS A 82 9.11 14.44 19.28
CA LYS A 82 9.33 14.79 17.86
C LYS A 82 8.42 15.92 17.37
N ASN A 83 7.25 16.09 17.98
CA ASN A 83 6.26 17.10 17.60
C ASN A 83 6.18 18.28 18.58
N HIS A 84 7.09 18.39 19.54
CA HIS A 84 7.13 19.43 20.56
C HIS A 84 5.84 19.56 21.38
N LEU A 85 5.18 18.42 21.65
CA LEU A 85 3.95 18.36 22.45
C LEU A 85 4.21 17.88 23.89
N LEU A 86 5.42 17.36 24.16
CA LEU A 86 5.89 16.83 25.44
C LEU A 86 7.37 17.19 25.63
#